data_AF-B1ZRP6-F1
#
_entry.id   AF-B1ZRP6-F1
#
_cell.length_a   1.000
_cell.length_b   1.000
_cell.length_c   1.000
_cell.angle_alpha   90.00
_cell.angle_beta   90.00
_cell.angle_gamma   90.00
#
_symmetry.space_group_name_H-M   'P 1'
#
loop_
_entity.id
_entity.type
_entity.pdbx_description
1 polymer ?
#
loop_
_entity_poly.entity_id
_entity_poly.type
_entity_poly.pdbx_seq_one_letter_code
_entity_poly.pdbx_strand_id
1 'polypeptide(L)'
;MSDAVPKSSEWLLCQPVPNATTCILVGALGSLPAVEFQRFQQVLWFVDAAHQALPVALRPERIQRVLVETTPPAEAANRLEQFLRRNPRLLPSLFVTRQILVHHPAAYAAVVDEIHRQMESTHRARLTRQLDGFTWQKHILGNAAAYAARRLPAEWTGALHDVPAFVCGAGPSLDVSVAPLAAYAKHAVVFAADSALRALARHGVHADFAISIDAAKIPAKCLPDRLPPTRVVLASVSPPEWQQALPDTGTCFLSSNQLTDDWFAAQGVARTAIAASESCGSTGIDLAIHLGCGPIYLFGIDLAVDPSNQAQRHQRDADPTLYQQSNYDPTAQLPRVPGNYVDQVPCFALGDWRALDERLAARTSPTIYNVNDRGARLRGTTLVHPGRLAEPRTSREKAGALAALATPTAASAVGSVPLLRLRTVGERGTRSIPALRQALGRGGPSCMAPLLQRLLLEPDCGRALGAFSLKVMPHLVPPIEGSPEFWSALLDEFAQLSQLAQQIKLPDE
;
A
#
# COMPACT_ATOMS: atom_id res chain seq x y z
N MET A 1 -28.94 10.56 21.45
CA MET A 1 -28.69 11.83 22.17
C MET A 1 -27.42 12.43 21.59
N SER A 2 -27.45 13.71 21.27
CA SER A 2 -26.38 14.44 20.58
C SER A 2 -25.03 14.33 21.32
N ASP A 3 -24.06 13.60 20.76
CA ASP A 3 -22.65 13.51 21.20
C ASP A 3 -21.88 14.81 20.92
N ALA A 4 -22.41 15.95 21.38
CA ALA A 4 -21.68 17.20 21.36
C ALA A 4 -20.82 17.28 22.63
N VAL A 5 -19.56 16.85 22.53
CA VAL A 5 -18.55 17.16 23.55
C VAL A 5 -18.48 18.68 23.67
N PRO A 6 -18.51 19.26 24.89
CA PRO A 6 -18.43 20.70 25.06
C PRO A 6 -17.10 21.21 24.51
N LYS A 7 -17.15 22.30 23.73
CA LYS A 7 -15.98 23.10 23.34
C LYS A 7 -15.41 23.76 24.61
N SER A 8 -14.76 22.99 25.49
CA SER A 8 -13.99 23.55 26.59
C SER A 8 -12.74 24.23 26.02
N SER A 9 -12.33 25.33 26.62
CA SER A 9 -11.11 26.07 26.26
C SER A 9 -9.83 25.27 26.51
N GLU A 10 -9.90 24.06 27.07
CA GLU A 10 -8.74 23.24 27.43
C GLU A 10 -8.30 22.30 26.30
N TRP A 11 -9.15 22.03 25.31
CA TRP A 11 -8.81 21.15 24.18
C TRP A 11 -8.08 21.91 23.06
N LEU A 12 -6.97 21.33 22.60
CA LEU A 12 -6.32 21.70 21.34
C LEU A 12 -6.94 20.92 20.18
N LEU A 13 -7.16 19.62 20.37
CA LEU A 13 -7.83 18.74 19.42
C LEU A 13 -8.77 17.81 20.19
N CYS A 14 -10.00 17.67 19.68
CA CYS A 14 -10.99 16.74 20.20
C CYS A 14 -11.63 16.01 19.02
N GLN A 15 -11.27 14.73 18.85
CA GLN A 15 -11.73 13.88 17.76
C GLN A 15 -12.35 12.59 18.33
N PRO A 16 -13.61 12.66 18.81
CA PRO A 16 -14.31 11.48 19.29
C PRO A 16 -14.67 10.56 18.11
N VAL A 17 -14.48 9.26 18.30
CA VAL A 17 -14.95 8.22 17.37
C VAL A 17 -16.18 7.56 18.00
N PRO A 18 -17.35 7.59 17.34
CA PRO A 18 -18.57 6.96 17.86
C PRO A 18 -18.34 5.49 18.23
N ASN A 19 -18.84 5.08 19.39
CA ASN A 19 -18.71 3.71 19.93
C ASN A 19 -17.27 3.20 20.13
N ALA A 20 -16.25 4.05 20.02
CA ALA A 20 -14.88 3.62 20.26
C ALA A 20 -14.69 3.16 21.70
N THR A 21 -14.11 1.97 21.87
CA THR A 21 -13.79 1.39 23.18
C THR A 21 -12.39 1.77 23.67
N THR A 22 -11.61 2.46 22.83
CA THR A 22 -10.23 2.86 23.12
C THR A 22 -10.02 4.36 22.91
N CYS A 23 -9.04 4.92 23.63
CA CYS A 23 -8.76 6.35 23.63
C CYS A 23 -7.25 6.63 23.64
N ILE A 24 -6.81 7.59 22.84
CA ILE A 24 -5.49 8.20 22.94
C ILE A 24 -5.66 9.59 23.54
N LEU A 25 -4.88 9.87 24.59
CA LEU A 25 -4.87 11.13 25.30
C LEU A 25 -3.46 11.72 25.29
N VAL A 26 -3.35 13.01 24.99
CA VAL A 26 -2.07 13.73 24.94
C VAL A 26 -2.13 14.99 25.82
N GLY A 27 -1.22 15.05 26.79
CA GLY A 27 -1.10 16.13 27.78
C GLY A 27 -1.90 15.89 29.06
N ALA A 28 -1.83 16.86 29.97
CA ALA A 28 -2.40 16.78 31.32
C ALA A 28 -3.93 16.96 31.36
N LEU A 29 -4.63 16.18 32.18
CA LEU A 29 -6.10 16.25 32.29
C LEU A 29 -6.64 17.40 33.16
N GLY A 30 -5.81 18.12 33.91
CA GLY A 30 -6.24 19.30 34.69
C GLY A 30 -7.55 19.08 35.46
N SER A 31 -8.53 19.96 35.22
CA SER A 31 -9.91 19.91 35.76
C SER A 31 -10.93 19.17 34.89
N LEU A 32 -10.49 18.49 33.82
CA LEU A 32 -11.40 17.83 32.89
C LEU A 32 -12.20 16.71 33.59
N PRO A 33 -13.50 16.59 33.33
CA PRO A 33 -14.34 15.59 33.97
C PRO A 33 -13.92 14.18 33.53
N ALA A 34 -13.20 13.49 34.40
CA ALA A 34 -12.71 12.12 34.19
C ALA A 34 -13.82 11.08 33.93
N VAL A 35 -15.10 11.44 34.11
CA VAL A 35 -16.27 10.61 33.76
C VAL A 35 -16.33 10.28 32.27
N GLU A 36 -15.88 11.19 31.39
CA GLU A 36 -15.93 10.99 29.93
C GLU A 36 -15.03 9.85 29.46
N PHE A 37 -13.99 9.54 30.23
CA PHE A 37 -13.04 8.48 29.92
C PHE A 37 -13.45 7.11 30.47
N GLN A 38 -14.45 7.05 31.36
CA GLN A 38 -14.89 5.79 31.97
C GLN A 38 -15.51 4.81 30.95
N ARG A 39 -16.04 5.34 29.84
CA ARG A 39 -16.58 4.54 28.72
C ARG A 39 -15.49 3.77 27.97
N PHE A 40 -14.24 4.24 28.01
CA PHE A 40 -13.14 3.58 27.33
C PHE A 40 -12.62 2.41 28.18
N GLN A 41 -12.45 1.27 27.53
CA GLN A 41 -11.91 0.07 28.16
C GLN A 41 -10.41 0.19 28.37
N GLN A 42 -9.72 0.94 27.50
CA GLN A 42 -8.27 1.16 27.52
C GLN A 42 -7.92 2.57 27.03
N VAL A 43 -6.92 3.18 27.65
CA VAL A 43 -6.42 4.53 27.32
C VAL A 43 -4.90 4.48 27.16
N LEU A 44 -4.38 4.98 26.05
CA LEU A 44 -2.97 5.27 25.86
C LEU A 44 -2.73 6.76 26.14
N TRP A 45 -1.95 7.06 27.17
CA TRP A 45 -1.77 8.41 27.67
C TRP A 45 -0.32 8.87 27.52
N PHE A 46 -0.12 9.85 26.64
CA PHE A 46 1.14 10.56 26.47
C PHE A 46 1.16 11.80 27.36
N VAL A 47 2.09 11.83 28.33
CA VAL A 47 2.15 12.88 29.34
C VAL A 47 3.59 13.20 29.70
N ASP A 48 3.84 14.39 30.22
CA ASP A 48 5.12 14.79 30.78
C ASP A 48 5.25 14.37 32.26
N ALA A 49 6.47 14.30 32.76
CA ALA A 49 6.76 13.84 34.12
C ALA A 49 6.18 14.76 35.20
N ALA A 50 5.95 16.05 34.90
CA ALA A 50 5.39 17.02 35.84
C ALA A 50 3.88 16.82 36.04
N HIS A 51 3.18 16.23 35.06
CA HIS A 51 1.73 16.07 35.08
C HIS A 51 1.25 14.61 35.06
N GLN A 52 2.13 13.67 35.44
CA GLN A 52 1.88 12.22 35.35
C GLN A 52 0.89 11.65 36.39
N ALA A 53 0.37 12.48 37.30
CA ALA A 53 -0.56 12.05 38.35
C ALA A 53 -1.90 11.65 37.74
N LEU A 54 -2.37 10.43 38.05
CA LEU A 54 -3.63 9.91 37.56
C LEU A 54 -4.80 10.68 38.20
N PRO A 55 -5.78 11.16 37.42
CA PRO A 55 -7.04 11.65 37.98
C PRO A 55 -7.72 10.53 38.76
N VAL A 56 -8.29 10.84 39.94
CA VAL A 56 -8.92 9.88 40.87
C VAL A 56 -10.00 9.01 40.19
N ALA A 57 -10.65 9.53 39.15
CA ALA A 57 -11.74 8.84 38.45
C ALA A 57 -11.29 7.87 37.33
N LEU A 58 -9.99 7.75 37.06
CA LEU A 58 -9.46 6.80 36.10
C LEU A 58 -8.84 5.58 36.79
N ARG A 59 -9.18 4.39 36.28
CA ARG A 59 -8.65 3.12 36.79
C ARG A 59 -7.24 2.86 36.24
N PRO A 60 -6.20 2.72 37.08
CA PRO A 60 -4.81 2.56 36.63
C PRO A 60 -4.61 1.37 35.68
N GLU A 61 -5.32 0.27 35.88
CA GLU A 61 -5.21 -0.95 35.07
C GLU A 61 -5.69 -0.78 33.62
N ARG A 62 -6.39 0.32 33.31
CA ARG A 62 -6.86 0.64 31.96
C ARG A 62 -5.93 1.60 31.22
N ILE A 63 -4.88 2.11 31.87
CA ILE A 63 -4.05 3.17 31.34
C ILE A 63 -2.65 2.66 31.02
N GLN A 64 -2.23 2.87 29.78
CA GLN A 64 -0.85 2.74 29.36
C GLN A 64 -0.25 4.13 29.27
N ARG A 65 0.66 4.44 30.18
CA ARG A 65 1.32 5.75 30.21
C ARG A 65 2.62 5.72 29.41
N VAL A 66 2.87 6.77 28.63
CA VAL A 66 4.10 7.02 27.88
C VAL A 66 4.60 8.41 28.25
N LEU A 67 5.83 8.48 28.76
CA LEU A 67 6.45 9.75 29.13
C LEU A 67 7.14 10.35 27.91
N VAL A 68 6.72 11.54 27.50
CA VAL A 68 7.15 12.13 26.22
C VAL A 68 8.63 12.54 26.21
N GLU A 69 9.23 12.75 27.38
CA GLU A 69 10.62 13.17 27.54
C GLU A 69 11.58 11.99 27.65
N THR A 70 11.14 10.89 28.27
CA THR A 70 12.02 9.78 28.64
C THR A 70 11.81 8.53 27.82
N THR A 71 10.63 8.34 27.20
CA THR A 71 10.39 7.17 26.34
C THR A 71 11.04 7.39 24.98
N PRO A 72 11.93 6.49 24.52
CA PRO A 72 12.52 6.59 23.18
C PRO A 72 11.44 6.64 22.09
N PRO A 73 11.60 7.46 21.03
CA PRO A 73 10.59 7.61 19.98
C PRO A 73 10.17 6.28 19.33
N ALA A 74 11.12 5.37 19.08
CA ALA A 74 10.82 4.05 18.52
C ALA A 74 9.98 3.18 19.47
N GLU A 75 10.20 3.28 20.78
CA GLU A 75 9.40 2.56 21.77
C GLU A 75 7.99 3.14 21.88
N ALA A 76 7.88 4.48 21.90
CA ALA A 76 6.59 5.17 21.89
C ALA A 76 5.76 4.81 20.64
N ALA A 77 6.39 4.79 19.47
CA ALA A 77 5.79 4.37 18.21
C ALA A 77 5.30 2.90 18.27
N ASN A 78 6.09 1.98 18.80
CA ASN A 78 5.68 0.57 18.95
C ASN A 78 4.50 0.42 19.92
N ARG A 79 4.50 1.13 21.05
CA ARG A 79 3.37 1.14 22.00
C ARG A 79 2.08 1.64 21.35
N LEU A 80 2.17 2.72 20.56
CA LEU A 80 1.06 3.23 19.78
C LEU A 80 0.55 2.19 18.77
N GLU A 81 1.44 1.54 18.04
CA GLU A 81 1.08 0.52 17.05
C GLU A 81 0.33 -0.64 17.69
N GLN A 82 0.85 -1.15 18.81
CA GLN A 82 0.21 -2.21 19.59
C GLN A 82 -1.17 -1.77 20.12
N PHE A 83 -1.30 -0.51 20.54
CA PHE A 83 -2.55 0.04 21.02
C PHE A 83 -3.61 0.10 19.91
N LEU A 84 -3.24 0.57 18.71
CA LEU A 84 -4.14 0.64 17.56
C LEU A 84 -4.67 -0.74 17.14
N ARG A 85 -3.89 -1.82 17.35
CA ARG A 85 -4.31 -3.20 17.05
C ARG A 85 -5.38 -3.77 17.99
N ARG A 86 -5.62 -3.14 19.15
CA ARG A 86 -6.55 -3.66 20.18
C ARG A 86 -8.00 -3.69 19.75
N ASN A 87 -8.43 -2.69 18.96
CA ASN A 87 -9.74 -2.69 18.34
C ASN A 87 -9.56 -2.74 16.82
N PRO A 88 -9.80 -3.88 16.15
CA PRO A 88 -9.57 -4.03 14.73
C PRO A 88 -10.64 -3.33 13.86
N ARG A 89 -11.78 -2.94 14.45
CA ARG A 89 -12.89 -2.28 13.74
C ARG A 89 -12.78 -0.75 13.81
N LEU A 90 -12.66 -0.23 15.03
CA LEU A 90 -12.70 1.21 15.28
C LEU A 90 -11.31 1.73 15.64
N LEU A 91 -11.01 2.95 15.18
CA LEU A 91 -9.87 3.71 15.67
C LEU A 91 -10.16 4.22 17.10
N PRO A 92 -9.12 4.50 17.90
CA PRO A 92 -9.32 5.18 19.17
C PRO A 92 -9.84 6.60 18.97
N SER A 93 -10.60 7.09 19.95
CA SER A 93 -10.86 8.54 20.06
C SER A 93 -9.55 9.26 20.42
N LEU A 94 -9.32 10.44 19.84
CA LEU A 94 -8.11 11.23 20.09
C LEU A 94 -8.45 12.54 20.80
N PHE A 95 -7.77 12.79 21.92
CA PHE A 95 -7.91 14.01 22.69
C PHE A 95 -6.53 14.61 22.98
N VAL A 96 -6.34 15.88 22.65
CA VAL A 96 -5.09 16.61 22.85
C VAL A 96 -5.40 17.90 23.61
N THR A 97 -4.77 18.07 24.77
CA THR A 97 -4.99 19.24 25.63
C THR A 97 -4.09 20.41 25.20
N ARG A 98 -4.48 21.66 25.50
CA ARG A 98 -3.67 22.85 25.16
C ARG A 98 -2.39 22.98 25.97
N GLN A 99 -2.29 22.29 27.10
CA GLN A 99 -1.12 22.31 27.99
C GLN A 99 0.17 21.88 27.26
N ILE A 100 0.06 21.05 26.21
CA ILE A 100 1.19 20.61 25.41
C ILE A 100 1.94 21.76 24.70
N LEU A 101 1.29 22.93 24.56
CA LEU A 101 1.90 24.11 23.93
C LEU A 101 2.86 24.84 24.88
N VAL A 102 2.78 24.56 26.19
CA VAL A 102 3.53 25.28 27.22
C VAL A 102 4.70 24.44 27.73
N HIS A 103 4.47 23.16 28.00
CA HIS A 103 5.48 22.25 28.53
C HIS A 103 5.95 21.26 27.47
N HIS A 104 7.26 21.15 27.26
CA HIS A 104 7.88 20.23 26.29
C HIS A 104 7.26 20.26 24.86
N PRO A 105 7.01 21.44 24.26
CA PRO A 105 6.24 21.55 23.01
C PRO A 105 6.86 20.77 21.85
N ALA A 106 8.19 20.68 21.76
CA ALA A 106 8.86 19.91 20.73
C ALA A 106 8.64 18.38 20.88
N ALA A 107 8.68 17.86 22.11
CA ALA A 107 8.46 16.44 22.37
C ALA A 107 7.01 16.05 22.09
N TYR A 108 6.06 16.89 22.52
CA TYR A 108 4.65 16.67 22.21
C TYR A 108 4.32 16.79 20.73
N ALA A 109 4.93 17.75 20.02
CA ALA A 109 4.74 17.87 18.57
C ALA A 109 5.15 16.57 17.85
N ALA A 110 6.32 16.01 18.18
CA ALA A 110 6.76 14.74 17.62
C ALA A 110 5.80 13.58 17.91
N VAL A 111 5.25 13.52 19.13
CA VAL A 111 4.24 12.51 19.51
C VAL A 111 2.93 12.69 18.76
N VAL A 112 2.44 13.91 18.62
CA VAL A 112 1.19 14.21 17.89
C VAL A 112 1.33 13.87 16.39
N ASP A 113 2.47 14.20 15.79
CA ASP A 113 2.78 13.85 14.40
C ASP A 113 2.80 12.34 14.20
N GLU A 114 3.40 11.61 15.14
CA GLU A 114 3.46 10.15 15.14
C GLU A 114 2.08 9.49 15.32
N ILE A 115 1.24 10.05 16.21
CA ILE A 115 -0.15 9.63 16.39
C ILE A 115 -0.95 9.77 15.10
N HIS A 116 -0.94 10.96 14.49
CA HIS A 116 -1.63 11.19 13.23
C HIS A 116 -1.15 10.24 12.15
N ARG A 117 0.17 10.08 12.00
CA ARG A 117 0.78 9.20 11.02
C ARG A 117 0.29 7.76 11.14
N GLN A 118 0.33 7.17 12.34
CA GLN A 118 -0.09 5.78 12.51
C GLN A 118 -1.60 5.61 12.44
N MET A 119 -2.39 6.56 12.96
CA MET A 119 -3.85 6.51 12.88
C MET A 119 -4.33 6.57 11.42
N GLU A 120 -3.80 7.51 10.62
CA GLU A 120 -4.13 7.62 9.20
C GLU A 120 -3.72 6.37 8.41
N SER A 121 -2.49 5.87 8.64
CA SER A 121 -2.00 4.65 8.00
C SER A 121 -2.88 3.44 8.34
N THR A 122 -3.22 3.28 9.63
CA THR A 122 -4.10 2.21 10.11
C THR A 122 -5.50 2.32 9.52
N HIS A 123 -6.06 3.53 9.49
CA HIS A 123 -7.39 3.79 8.93
C HIS A 123 -7.44 3.39 7.46
N ARG A 124 -6.49 3.89 6.66
CA ARG A 124 -6.39 3.61 5.23
C ARG A 124 -6.23 2.12 4.97
N ALA A 125 -5.29 1.47 5.67
CA ALA A 125 -5.06 0.04 5.51
C ALA A 125 -6.29 -0.81 5.85
N ARG A 126 -7.07 -0.41 6.88
CA ARG A 126 -8.34 -1.09 7.21
C ARG A 126 -9.38 -0.87 6.13
N LEU A 127 -9.59 0.38 5.72
CA LEU A 127 -10.60 0.72 4.71
C LEU A 127 -10.33 0.01 3.38
N THR A 128 -9.09 0.07 2.89
CA THR A 128 -8.68 -0.63 1.66
C THR A 128 -8.89 -2.13 1.78
N ARG A 129 -8.54 -2.77 2.90
CA ARG A 129 -8.83 -4.21 3.09
C ARG A 129 -10.33 -4.52 3.10
N GLN A 130 -11.14 -3.67 3.72
CA GLN A 130 -12.59 -3.87 3.75
C GLN A 130 -13.22 -3.78 2.36
N LEU A 131 -12.78 -2.80 1.56
CA LEU A 131 -13.30 -2.57 0.21
C LEU A 131 -12.73 -3.56 -0.80
N ASP A 132 -11.41 -3.75 -0.81
CA ASP A 132 -10.69 -4.40 -1.90
C ASP A 132 -10.19 -5.81 -1.56
N GLY A 133 -10.24 -6.25 -0.30
CA GLY A 133 -9.65 -7.53 0.14
C GLY A 133 -10.21 -8.75 -0.60
N PHE A 134 -11.48 -8.72 -1.00
CA PHE A 134 -12.08 -9.74 -1.85
C PHE A 134 -11.50 -9.73 -3.27
N THR A 135 -11.45 -8.56 -3.91
CA THR A 135 -10.88 -8.36 -5.26
C THR A 135 -9.41 -8.76 -5.30
N TRP A 136 -8.64 -8.35 -4.29
CA TRP A 136 -7.23 -8.74 -4.15
C TRP A 136 -7.08 -10.26 -4.06
N GLN A 137 -7.88 -10.92 -3.21
CA GLN A 137 -7.81 -12.37 -3.09
C GLN A 137 -8.20 -13.06 -4.40
N LYS A 138 -9.22 -12.56 -5.10
CA LYS A 138 -9.63 -13.06 -6.41
C LYS A 138 -8.50 -12.96 -7.44
N HIS A 139 -7.80 -11.82 -7.50
CA HIS A 139 -6.66 -11.65 -8.40
C HIS A 139 -5.49 -12.57 -8.01
N ILE A 140 -5.18 -12.68 -6.72
CA ILE A 140 -4.13 -13.58 -6.22
C ILE A 140 -4.42 -15.03 -6.66
N LEU A 141 -5.66 -15.51 -6.50
CA LEU A 141 -6.05 -16.85 -6.94
C LEU A 141 -5.98 -16.98 -8.47
N GLY A 142 -6.46 -15.98 -9.22
CA GLY A 142 -6.40 -15.97 -10.68
C GLY A 142 -4.96 -15.93 -11.23
N ASN A 143 -4.04 -15.34 -10.49
CA ASN A 143 -2.63 -15.29 -10.82
C ASN A 143 -1.82 -16.44 -10.23
N ALA A 144 -2.36 -17.27 -9.34
CA ALA A 144 -1.59 -18.22 -8.52
C ALA A 144 -0.61 -19.11 -9.33
N ALA A 145 -1.10 -19.74 -10.40
CA ALA A 145 -0.26 -20.58 -11.27
C ALA A 145 0.82 -19.77 -11.99
N ALA A 146 0.45 -18.61 -12.54
CA ALA A 146 1.37 -17.71 -13.22
C ALA A 146 2.42 -17.12 -12.27
N TYR A 147 2.02 -16.75 -11.06
CA TYR A 147 2.89 -16.30 -9.99
C TYR A 147 3.88 -17.41 -9.65
N ALA A 148 3.44 -18.62 -9.34
CA ALA A 148 4.34 -19.73 -9.01
C ALA A 148 5.36 -20.04 -10.13
N ALA A 149 4.95 -19.95 -11.39
CA ALA A 149 5.79 -20.29 -12.53
C ALA A 149 6.71 -19.15 -13.01
N ARG A 150 6.24 -17.90 -13.03
CA ARG A 150 6.89 -16.77 -13.72
C ARG A 150 7.31 -15.69 -12.72
N ARG A 151 8.16 -16.05 -11.76
CA ARG A 151 8.74 -15.08 -10.82
C ARG A 151 9.80 -14.22 -11.48
N LEU A 152 10.13 -13.08 -10.88
CA LEU A 152 11.31 -12.30 -11.27
C LEU A 152 12.54 -13.24 -11.22
N PRO A 153 13.27 -13.44 -12.34
CA PRO A 153 14.41 -14.34 -12.37
C PRO A 153 15.55 -13.81 -11.48
N ALA A 154 16.21 -14.70 -10.73
CA ALA A 154 17.31 -14.30 -9.85
C ALA A 154 18.53 -13.79 -10.64
N GLU A 155 18.71 -14.31 -11.85
CA GLU A 155 19.77 -13.99 -12.80
C GLU A 155 19.69 -12.55 -13.32
N TRP A 156 18.55 -11.87 -13.12
CA TRP A 156 18.39 -10.46 -13.50
C TRP A 156 19.17 -9.51 -12.60
N THR A 157 19.60 -9.96 -11.42
CA THR A 157 20.40 -9.13 -10.49
C THR A 157 21.66 -8.61 -11.20
N GLY A 158 21.78 -7.28 -11.34
CA GLY A 158 22.93 -6.65 -12.00
C GLY A 158 23.04 -6.87 -13.52
N ALA A 159 22.06 -7.50 -14.16
CA ALA A 159 22.12 -7.88 -15.57
C ALA A 159 22.17 -6.66 -16.53
N LEU A 160 21.70 -5.50 -16.09
CA LEU A 160 21.70 -4.22 -16.80
C LEU A 160 22.70 -3.22 -16.20
N HIS A 161 23.77 -3.70 -15.56
CA HIS A 161 24.86 -2.83 -15.10
C HIS A 161 25.35 -1.90 -16.21
N ASP A 162 25.69 -0.67 -15.81
CA ASP A 162 26.19 0.40 -16.66
C ASP A 162 25.25 0.86 -17.79
N VAL A 163 23.98 0.44 -17.75
CA VAL A 163 22.93 0.97 -18.63
C VAL A 163 22.11 2.02 -17.85
N PRO A 164 21.93 3.24 -18.37
CA PRO A 164 21.05 4.22 -17.76
C PRO A 164 19.60 3.72 -17.68
N ALA A 165 18.83 4.17 -16.69
CA ALA A 165 17.40 3.86 -16.57
C ALA A 165 16.54 5.11 -16.48
N PHE A 166 15.41 5.11 -17.19
CA PHE A 166 14.36 6.12 -17.09
C PHE A 166 13.16 5.48 -16.38
N VAL A 167 12.83 5.95 -15.18
CA VAL A 167 11.66 5.51 -14.42
C VAL A 167 10.57 6.55 -14.53
N CYS A 168 9.44 6.15 -15.09
CA CYS A 168 8.39 7.03 -15.57
C CYS A 168 7.08 6.77 -14.83
N GLY A 169 6.64 7.76 -14.05
CA GLY A 169 5.29 7.84 -13.48
C GLY A 169 4.36 8.67 -14.35
N ALA A 170 3.09 8.76 -13.94
CA ALA A 170 2.05 9.50 -14.66
C ALA A 170 1.76 10.89 -14.05
N GLY A 171 2.68 11.43 -13.24
CA GLY A 171 2.51 12.73 -12.59
C GLY A 171 2.49 13.90 -13.58
N PRO A 172 1.85 15.03 -13.23
CA PRO A 172 1.75 16.23 -14.07
C PRO A 172 3.09 16.77 -14.64
N SER A 173 4.23 16.59 -13.96
CA SER A 173 5.53 17.04 -14.48
C SER A 173 5.94 16.36 -15.79
N LEU A 174 5.37 15.17 -16.08
CA LEU A 174 5.61 14.48 -17.33
C LEU A 174 5.18 15.32 -18.54
N ASP A 175 4.24 16.26 -18.40
CA ASP A 175 3.86 17.22 -19.44
C ASP A 175 5.04 18.01 -20.00
N VAL A 176 6.04 18.29 -19.16
CA VAL A 176 7.24 19.05 -19.53
C VAL A 176 8.40 18.09 -19.82
N SER A 177 8.51 17.02 -19.05
CA SER A 177 9.68 16.15 -19.09
C SER A 177 9.62 15.08 -20.18
N VAL A 178 8.46 14.84 -20.82
CA VAL A 178 8.32 13.81 -21.85
C VAL A 178 9.13 14.10 -23.13
N ALA A 179 9.29 15.37 -23.51
CA ALA A 179 10.05 15.75 -24.68
C ALA A 179 11.56 15.39 -24.57
N PRO A 180 12.29 15.83 -23.52
CA PRO A 180 13.68 15.42 -23.34
C PRO A 180 13.81 13.91 -23.05
N LEU A 181 12.82 13.29 -22.39
CA LEU A 181 12.78 11.84 -22.22
C LEU A 181 12.74 11.12 -23.58
N ALA A 182 11.85 11.52 -24.49
CA ALA A 182 11.72 10.92 -25.82
C ALA A 182 12.99 11.05 -26.67
N ALA A 183 13.68 12.19 -26.57
CA ALA A 183 14.95 12.41 -27.27
C ALA A 183 16.03 11.39 -26.89
N TYR A 184 16.04 10.93 -25.63
CA TYR A 184 17.10 10.09 -25.08
C TYR A 184 16.68 8.65 -24.74
N ALA A 185 15.40 8.30 -24.91
CA ALA A 185 14.84 6.99 -24.54
C ALA A 185 15.56 5.78 -25.19
N LYS A 186 16.23 5.98 -26.33
CA LYS A 186 17.03 4.93 -26.99
C LYS A 186 18.31 4.55 -26.20
N HIS A 187 18.79 5.42 -25.32
CA HIS A 187 20.01 5.23 -24.54
C HIS A 187 19.77 4.69 -23.13
N ALA A 188 18.51 4.61 -22.69
CA ALA A 188 18.15 4.22 -21.34
C ALA A 188 17.03 3.17 -21.34
N VAL A 189 17.07 2.26 -20.37
CA VAL A 189 15.99 1.29 -20.14
C VAL A 189 14.80 2.03 -19.52
N VAL A 190 13.63 1.94 -20.15
CA VAL A 190 12.42 2.66 -19.77
C VAL A 190 11.53 1.75 -18.93
N PHE A 191 11.43 2.08 -17.66
CA PHE A 191 10.48 1.50 -16.71
C PHE A 191 9.28 2.43 -16.59
N ALA A 192 8.10 1.97 -16.96
CA ALA A 192 6.89 2.77 -16.97
C ALA A 192 5.86 2.20 -15.98
N ALA A 193 5.35 3.05 -15.10
CA ALA A 193 4.11 2.75 -14.38
C ALA A 193 2.96 2.55 -15.37
N ASP A 194 2.03 1.64 -15.05
CA ASP A 194 0.82 1.36 -15.83
C ASP A 194 0.14 2.61 -16.41
N SER A 195 -0.08 3.61 -15.57
CA SER A 195 -0.75 4.88 -15.85
C SER A 195 0.05 5.80 -16.76
N ALA A 196 1.36 5.58 -16.92
CA ALA A 196 2.24 6.38 -17.78
C ALA A 196 2.30 5.84 -19.22
N LEU A 197 1.97 4.56 -19.44
CA LEU A 197 2.18 3.86 -20.72
C LEU A 197 1.54 4.58 -21.91
N ARG A 198 0.28 5.02 -21.78
CA ARG A 198 -0.43 5.77 -22.83
C ARG A 198 0.23 7.11 -23.16
N ALA A 199 0.59 7.87 -22.14
CA ALA A 199 1.25 9.16 -22.33
C ALA A 199 2.59 8.96 -23.04
N LEU A 200 3.42 8.03 -22.58
CA LEU A 200 4.71 7.71 -23.19
C LEU A 200 4.55 7.29 -24.67
N ALA A 201 3.64 6.37 -24.97
CA ALA A 201 3.41 5.88 -26.32
C ALA A 201 2.94 6.99 -27.28
N ARG A 202 2.11 7.95 -26.81
CA ARG A 202 1.69 9.10 -27.61
C ARG A 202 2.87 9.95 -28.06
N HIS A 203 3.88 10.10 -27.20
CA HIS A 203 5.14 10.79 -27.48
C HIS A 203 6.22 9.91 -28.11
N GLY A 204 5.87 8.70 -28.59
CA GLY A 204 6.78 7.81 -29.29
C GLY A 204 7.80 7.10 -28.40
N VAL A 205 7.58 7.10 -27.09
CA VAL A 205 8.45 6.42 -26.12
C VAL A 205 7.95 5.01 -25.92
N HIS A 206 8.81 4.04 -26.24
CA HIS A 206 8.55 2.62 -25.99
C HIS A 206 9.00 2.23 -24.57
N ALA A 207 8.11 1.60 -23.80
CA ALA A 207 8.44 1.08 -22.48
C ALA A 207 9.10 -0.30 -22.60
N ASP A 208 10.27 -0.48 -21.99
CA ASP A 208 10.90 -1.80 -21.92
C ASP A 208 10.27 -2.66 -20.82
N PHE A 209 9.87 -2.02 -19.72
CA PHE A 209 9.15 -2.64 -18.62
C PHE A 209 7.91 -1.83 -18.28
N ALA A 210 6.73 -2.42 -18.42
CA ALA A 210 5.52 -1.95 -17.76
C ALA A 210 5.44 -2.50 -16.34
N ILE A 211 5.04 -1.68 -15.37
CA ILE A 211 4.88 -2.07 -13.97
C ILE A 211 3.44 -1.80 -13.58
N SER A 212 2.72 -2.86 -13.21
CA SER A 212 1.34 -2.80 -12.74
C SER A 212 1.21 -3.65 -11.49
N ILE A 213 1.13 -3.01 -10.33
CA ILE A 213 1.04 -3.68 -9.01
C ILE A 213 -0.25 -3.34 -8.25
N ASP A 214 -1.13 -2.55 -8.85
CA ASP A 214 -2.39 -2.08 -8.27
C ASP A 214 -3.58 -2.87 -8.84
N ALA A 215 -4.40 -3.44 -7.97
CA ALA A 215 -5.57 -4.23 -8.32
C ALA A 215 -6.65 -3.43 -9.08
N ALA A 216 -6.66 -2.09 -8.99
CA ALA A 216 -7.61 -1.25 -9.73
C ALA A 216 -7.14 -0.93 -11.16
N LYS A 217 -5.90 -1.25 -11.53
CA LYS A 217 -5.29 -0.86 -12.81
C LYS A 217 -5.49 -1.94 -13.87
N ILE A 218 -6.65 -1.91 -14.52
CA ILE A 218 -6.95 -2.83 -15.63
C ILE A 218 -6.17 -2.45 -16.91
N PRO A 219 -5.71 -3.44 -17.71
CA PRO A 219 -4.93 -3.19 -18.91
C PRO A 219 -5.68 -2.33 -19.95
N ALA A 220 -7.00 -2.50 -20.08
CA ALA A 220 -7.83 -1.75 -21.03
C ALA A 220 -7.81 -0.23 -20.82
N LYS A 221 -7.43 0.27 -19.64
CA LYS A 221 -7.29 1.70 -19.35
C LYS A 221 -5.83 2.18 -19.36
N CYS A 222 -4.87 1.26 -19.29
CA CYS A 222 -3.46 1.57 -19.09
C CYS A 222 -2.65 1.35 -20.38
N LEU A 223 -2.94 0.28 -21.10
CA LEU A 223 -2.20 -0.07 -22.32
C LEU A 223 -2.47 0.94 -23.45
N PRO A 224 -1.43 1.28 -24.22
CA PRO A 224 -1.57 2.06 -25.42
C PRO A 224 -2.01 1.19 -26.60
N ASP A 225 -2.67 1.79 -27.59
CA ASP A 225 -3.07 1.09 -28.83
C ASP A 225 -1.87 0.75 -29.73
N ARG A 226 -0.76 1.49 -29.57
CA ARG A 226 0.51 1.32 -30.29
C ARG A 226 1.66 1.34 -29.31
N LEU A 227 2.78 0.70 -29.66
CA LEU A 227 3.97 0.60 -28.80
C LEU A 227 3.66 -0.10 -27.46
N PRO A 228 3.13 -1.35 -27.46
CA PRO A 228 2.98 -2.12 -26.23
C PRO A 228 4.34 -2.33 -25.56
N PRO A 229 4.39 -2.50 -24.22
CA PRO A 229 5.66 -2.69 -23.53
C PRO A 229 6.35 -4.01 -23.92
N THR A 230 7.69 -4.05 -23.88
CA THR A 230 8.46 -5.29 -24.15
C THR A 230 8.23 -6.37 -23.10
N ARG A 231 8.11 -5.97 -21.83
CA ARG A 231 7.92 -6.85 -20.67
C ARG A 231 6.95 -6.23 -19.68
N VAL A 232 6.27 -7.07 -18.90
CA VAL A 232 5.33 -6.63 -17.86
C VAL A 232 5.73 -7.24 -16.52
N VAL A 233 5.80 -6.40 -15.50
CA VAL A 233 6.06 -6.77 -14.12
C VAL A 233 4.78 -6.58 -13.31
N LEU A 234 4.30 -7.68 -12.74
CA LEU A 234 3.04 -7.73 -11.98
C LEU A 234 3.29 -8.07 -10.51
N ALA A 235 2.34 -7.72 -9.65
CA ALA A 235 2.22 -8.30 -8.30
C ALA A 235 1.16 -9.42 -8.33
N SER A 236 1.11 -10.24 -7.28
CA SER A 236 0.06 -11.27 -7.15
C SER A 236 -1.36 -10.68 -7.16
N VAL A 237 -1.52 -9.45 -6.70
CA VAL A 237 -2.81 -8.71 -6.67
C VAL A 237 -3.19 -8.01 -7.98
N SER A 238 -2.30 -7.97 -8.97
CA SER A 238 -2.57 -7.29 -10.25
C SER A 238 -3.72 -7.96 -11.00
N PRO A 239 -4.54 -7.23 -11.78
CA PRO A 239 -5.62 -7.84 -12.56
C PRO A 239 -5.10 -8.94 -13.49
N PRO A 240 -5.59 -10.19 -13.43
CA PRO A 240 -5.16 -11.28 -14.30
C PRO A 240 -5.33 -10.98 -15.80
N GLU A 241 -6.22 -10.04 -16.14
CA GLU A 241 -6.48 -9.53 -17.49
C GLU A 241 -5.20 -8.98 -18.16
N TRP A 242 -4.20 -8.52 -17.40
CA TRP A 242 -2.91 -8.11 -17.97
C TRP A 242 -2.24 -9.21 -18.78
N GLN A 243 -2.35 -10.46 -18.31
CA GLN A 243 -1.77 -11.61 -18.99
C GLN A 243 -2.54 -11.96 -20.27
N GLN A 244 -3.84 -11.69 -20.30
CA GLN A 244 -4.70 -11.94 -21.46
C GLN A 244 -4.54 -10.86 -22.52
N ALA A 245 -4.34 -9.61 -22.10
CA ALA A 245 -4.13 -8.48 -23.00
C ALA A 245 -2.76 -8.53 -23.69
N LEU A 246 -1.77 -9.20 -23.09
CA LEU A 246 -0.40 -9.28 -23.56
C LEU A 246 0.14 -10.74 -23.49
N PRO A 247 -0.46 -11.70 -24.22
CA PRO A 247 -0.14 -13.11 -24.09
C PRO A 247 1.29 -13.45 -24.53
N ASP A 248 1.80 -12.73 -25.52
CA ASP A 248 3.15 -12.94 -26.09
C ASP A 248 4.22 -12.06 -25.44
N THR A 249 3.85 -11.28 -24.42
CA THR A 249 4.78 -10.37 -23.73
C THR A 249 5.42 -11.06 -22.53
N GLY A 250 6.73 -10.91 -22.38
CA GLY A 250 7.47 -11.45 -21.25
C GLY A 250 6.93 -10.91 -19.93
N THR A 251 6.21 -11.74 -19.17
CA THR A 251 5.59 -11.37 -17.90
C THR A 251 6.35 -12.00 -16.74
N CYS A 252 6.65 -11.22 -15.69
CA CYS A 252 7.14 -11.74 -14.42
C CYS A 252 6.37 -11.15 -13.23
N PHE A 253 6.41 -11.88 -12.11
CA PHE A 253 5.73 -11.53 -10.87
C PHE A 253 6.71 -11.20 -9.76
N LEU A 254 6.43 -10.09 -9.07
CA LEU A 254 7.01 -9.71 -7.79
C LEU A 254 6.13 -10.22 -6.64
N SER A 255 6.79 -10.59 -5.54
CA SER A 255 6.14 -10.70 -4.25
C SER A 255 5.62 -9.35 -3.77
N SER A 256 4.56 -9.36 -2.99
CA SER A 256 3.94 -8.19 -2.36
C SER A 256 3.65 -8.45 -0.87
N ASN A 257 3.26 -7.43 -0.11
CA ASN A 257 2.99 -7.59 1.33
C ASN A 257 1.61 -8.22 1.60
N GLN A 258 1.35 -9.39 1.02
CA GLN A 258 0.13 -10.17 1.19
C GLN A 258 0.41 -11.46 1.98
N LEU A 259 -0.51 -11.82 2.87
CA LEU A 259 -0.41 -13.06 3.65
C LEU A 259 -0.42 -14.32 2.77
N THR A 260 -1.09 -14.29 1.62
CA THR A 260 -1.06 -15.39 0.66
C THR A 260 0.31 -15.57 0.03
N ASP A 261 1.05 -14.48 -0.21
CA ASP A 261 2.42 -14.56 -0.72
C ASP A 261 3.37 -15.14 0.35
N ASP A 262 3.16 -14.82 1.64
CA ASP A 262 3.87 -15.45 2.77
C ASP A 262 3.54 -16.94 2.88
N TRP A 263 2.27 -17.30 2.68
CA TRP A 263 1.85 -18.69 2.64
C TRP A 263 2.54 -19.44 1.50
N PHE A 264 2.55 -18.89 0.28
CA PHE A 264 3.30 -19.44 -0.85
C PHE A 264 4.78 -19.65 -0.52
N ALA A 265 5.43 -18.68 0.13
CA ALA A 265 6.81 -18.80 0.58
C ALA A 265 7.00 -19.95 1.58
N ALA A 266 6.09 -20.11 2.54
CA ALA A 266 6.09 -21.24 3.47
C ALA A 266 5.82 -22.59 2.78
N GLN A 267 5.16 -22.60 1.61
CA GLN A 267 4.96 -23.79 0.78
C GLN A 267 6.10 -24.07 -0.22
N GLY A 268 7.19 -23.29 -0.19
CA GLY A 268 8.36 -23.49 -1.07
C GLY A 268 8.42 -22.61 -2.31
N VAL A 269 7.48 -21.68 -2.49
CA VAL A 269 7.55 -20.64 -3.55
C VAL A 269 8.18 -19.38 -2.96
N ALA A 270 9.51 -19.35 -2.90
CA ALA A 270 10.28 -18.29 -2.24
C ALA A 270 9.85 -16.87 -2.65
N ARG A 271 10.03 -15.91 -1.74
CA ARG A 271 9.88 -14.48 -2.04
C ARG A 271 10.86 -14.07 -3.15
N THR A 272 10.48 -13.13 -4.01
CA THR A 272 11.39 -12.59 -5.02
C THR A 272 12.46 -11.71 -4.36
N ALA A 273 13.60 -11.55 -5.04
CA ALA A 273 14.73 -10.76 -4.54
C ALA A 273 14.37 -9.30 -4.22
N ILE A 274 13.37 -8.76 -4.92
CA ILE A 274 12.70 -7.49 -4.57
C ILE A 274 11.19 -7.71 -4.49
N ALA A 275 10.50 -6.86 -3.73
CA ALA A 275 9.05 -6.86 -3.62
C ALA A 275 8.44 -5.64 -4.34
N ALA A 276 7.14 -5.72 -4.64
CA ALA A 276 6.35 -4.56 -5.02
C ALA A 276 6.33 -3.52 -3.88
N SER A 277 6.63 -2.28 -4.22
CA SER A 277 6.70 -1.14 -3.29
C SER A 277 5.36 -0.38 -3.27
N GLU A 278 5.35 0.85 -2.72
CA GLU A 278 4.11 1.63 -2.46
C GLU A 278 3.39 2.03 -3.73
N SER A 279 4.14 2.23 -4.82
CA SER A 279 3.61 2.59 -6.14
C SER A 279 4.37 1.89 -7.26
N CYS A 280 3.79 1.88 -8.46
CA CYS A 280 4.47 1.38 -9.67
C CYS A 280 5.76 2.17 -9.96
N GLY A 281 5.76 3.49 -9.67
CA GLY A 281 6.94 4.34 -9.78
C GLY A 281 8.06 3.94 -8.82
N SER A 282 7.74 3.79 -7.53
CA SER A 282 8.68 3.29 -6.51
C SER A 282 9.23 1.91 -6.88
N THR A 283 8.35 1.00 -7.33
CA THR A 283 8.74 -0.35 -7.75
C THR A 283 9.65 -0.32 -8.97
N GLY A 284 9.45 0.62 -9.90
CA GLY A 284 10.35 0.80 -11.05
C GLY A 284 11.73 1.30 -10.65
N ILE A 285 11.82 2.15 -9.62
CA ILE A 285 13.10 2.55 -9.04
C ILE A 285 13.81 1.32 -8.47
N ASP A 286 13.14 0.56 -7.60
CA ASP A 286 13.71 -0.64 -6.96
C ASP A 286 14.13 -1.71 -7.98
N LEU A 287 13.33 -1.91 -9.02
CA LEU A 287 13.65 -2.83 -10.11
C LEU A 287 14.87 -2.36 -10.93
N ALA A 288 14.94 -1.08 -11.29
CA ALA A 288 16.10 -0.53 -12.00
C ALA A 288 17.39 -0.72 -11.20
N ILE A 289 17.34 -0.51 -9.88
CA ILE A 289 18.47 -0.71 -8.97
C ILE A 289 18.85 -2.19 -8.91
N HIS A 290 17.88 -3.07 -8.75
CA HIS A 290 18.11 -4.51 -8.69
C HIS A 290 18.77 -5.04 -9.96
N LEU A 291 18.35 -4.52 -11.12
CA LEU A 291 18.94 -4.83 -12.42
C LEU A 291 20.34 -4.22 -12.60
N GLY A 292 20.81 -3.38 -11.67
CA GLY A 292 22.12 -2.74 -11.71
C GLY A 292 22.20 -1.49 -12.57
N CYS A 293 21.06 -0.97 -13.06
CA CYS A 293 21.04 0.21 -13.91
C CYS A 293 21.68 1.43 -13.22
N GLY A 294 22.38 2.26 -13.97
CA GLY A 294 22.98 3.49 -13.45
C GLY A 294 23.58 4.36 -14.55
N PRO A 295 23.38 5.69 -14.52
CA PRO A 295 22.52 6.44 -13.61
C PRO A 295 21.01 6.23 -13.84
N ILE A 296 20.17 6.57 -12.85
CA ILE A 296 18.70 6.47 -12.92
C ILE A 296 18.09 7.88 -13.00
N TYR A 297 17.09 8.08 -13.85
CA TYR A 297 16.38 9.35 -14.03
C TYR A 297 14.88 9.15 -13.77
N LEU A 298 14.30 10.01 -12.94
CA LEU A 298 12.90 9.99 -12.56
C LEU A 298 12.11 11.02 -13.35
N PHE A 299 11.02 10.58 -13.98
CA PHE A 299 10.12 11.42 -14.77
C PHE A 299 8.67 11.18 -14.34
N GLY A 300 7.88 12.23 -14.12
CA GLY A 300 6.48 12.09 -13.70
C GLY A 300 6.30 11.41 -12.33
N ILE A 301 7.33 11.40 -11.48
CA ILE A 301 7.28 10.87 -10.10
C ILE A 301 7.06 12.05 -9.14
N ASP A 302 5.88 12.66 -9.23
CA ASP A 302 5.61 13.92 -8.52
C ASP A 302 5.22 13.73 -7.07
N LEU A 303 4.41 12.71 -6.78
CA LEU A 303 3.84 12.43 -5.45
C LEU A 303 3.14 13.64 -4.79
N ALA A 304 2.71 14.60 -5.61
CA ALA A 304 2.11 15.86 -5.22
C ALA A 304 1.17 16.33 -6.32
N VAL A 305 0.31 17.28 -5.99
CA VAL A 305 -0.55 17.98 -6.96
C VAL A 305 -0.06 19.38 -7.22
N ASP A 306 -0.47 19.94 -8.35
CA ASP A 306 -0.21 21.35 -8.63
C ASP A 306 -0.99 22.23 -7.63
N PRO A 307 -0.34 23.17 -6.90
CA PRO A 307 -1.03 24.08 -5.99
C PRO A 307 -2.11 24.93 -6.69
N SER A 308 -1.94 25.20 -7.99
CA SER A 308 -2.89 25.99 -8.78
C SER A 308 -4.12 25.18 -9.22
N ASN A 309 -4.00 23.84 -9.28
CA ASN A 309 -5.09 22.94 -9.63
C ASN A 309 -4.92 21.56 -8.95
N GLN A 310 -5.47 21.42 -7.75
CA GLN A 310 -5.39 20.17 -6.97
C GLN A 310 -6.16 18.99 -7.60
N ALA A 311 -7.03 19.24 -8.59
CA ALA A 311 -7.67 18.17 -9.35
C ALA A 311 -6.70 17.49 -10.33
N GLN A 312 -5.63 18.18 -10.74
CA GLN A 312 -4.64 17.65 -11.67
C GLN A 312 -3.61 16.79 -10.95
N ARG A 313 -3.93 15.50 -10.79
CA ARG A 313 -3.03 14.48 -10.23
C ARG A 313 -2.17 13.75 -11.26
N HIS A 314 -2.48 13.95 -12.55
CA HIS A 314 -1.85 13.23 -13.65
C HIS A 314 -1.56 14.14 -14.83
N GLN A 315 -0.67 13.67 -15.68
CA GLN A 315 -0.36 14.27 -16.97
C GLN A 315 -1.61 14.24 -17.89
N ARG A 316 -1.72 15.23 -18.80
CA ARG A 316 -2.95 15.49 -19.59
C ARG A 316 -3.38 14.35 -20.52
N ASP A 317 -2.47 13.45 -20.89
CA ASP A 317 -2.69 12.34 -21.81
C ASP A 317 -3.08 11.02 -21.12
N ALA A 318 -3.13 11.00 -19.78
CA ALA A 318 -3.64 9.84 -19.04
C ALA A 318 -5.13 9.59 -19.31
N ASP A 319 -5.58 8.35 -19.13
CA ASP A 319 -7.02 8.04 -19.24
C ASP A 319 -7.80 8.76 -18.13
N PRO A 320 -8.78 9.63 -18.46
CA PRO A 320 -9.50 10.44 -17.47
C PRO A 320 -10.41 9.60 -16.55
N THR A 321 -10.73 8.36 -16.94
CA THR A 321 -11.58 7.43 -16.16
C THR A 321 -10.78 6.54 -15.21
N LEU A 322 -9.45 6.60 -15.26
CA LEU A 322 -8.55 5.71 -14.52
C LEU A 322 -8.67 5.88 -12.99
N TYR A 323 -9.15 7.04 -12.54
CA TYR A 323 -9.25 7.39 -11.12
C TYR A 323 -10.64 7.90 -10.70
N GLN A 324 -11.68 7.72 -11.53
CA GLN A 324 -13.05 8.17 -11.19
C GLN A 324 -13.60 7.52 -9.91
N GLN A 325 -13.09 6.34 -9.54
CA GLN A 325 -13.48 5.60 -8.33
C GLN A 325 -12.44 5.70 -7.20
N SER A 326 -11.50 6.66 -7.28
CA SER A 326 -10.41 6.78 -6.30
C SER A 326 -10.81 7.44 -4.97
N ASN A 327 -12.06 7.89 -4.82
CA ASN A 327 -12.55 8.67 -3.66
C ASN A 327 -11.68 9.90 -3.31
N TYR A 328 -10.91 10.39 -4.28
CA TYR A 328 -10.07 11.56 -4.09
C TYR A 328 -10.93 12.83 -4.10
N ASP A 329 -10.83 13.59 -3.02
CA ASP A 329 -11.48 14.88 -2.89
C ASP A 329 -10.44 16.00 -3.14
N PRO A 330 -10.51 16.69 -4.29
CA PRO A 330 -9.60 17.80 -4.60
C PRO A 330 -9.83 19.05 -3.73
N THR A 331 -10.93 19.08 -2.95
CA THR A 331 -11.24 20.17 -2.02
C THR A 331 -10.70 19.91 -0.61
N ALA A 332 -10.29 18.68 -0.33
CA ALA A 332 -9.72 18.33 0.96
C ALA A 332 -8.40 19.06 1.20
N GLN A 333 -8.17 19.47 2.46
CA GLN A 333 -6.88 20.04 2.84
C GLN A 333 -5.81 18.96 2.84
N LEU A 334 -4.91 19.02 1.86
CA LEU A 334 -3.81 18.07 1.73
C LEU A 334 -2.63 18.43 2.64
N PRO A 335 -1.93 17.43 3.20
CA PRO A 335 -0.68 17.66 3.90
C PRO A 335 0.36 18.25 2.94
N ARG A 336 1.25 19.09 3.47
CA ARG A 336 2.29 19.76 2.68
C ARG A 336 3.65 19.16 2.96
N VAL A 337 4.44 18.96 1.91
CA VAL A 337 5.79 18.38 1.97
C VAL A 337 6.77 19.26 1.20
N PRO A 338 8.09 19.17 1.44
CA PRO A 338 9.08 19.94 0.69
C PRO A 338 8.92 19.75 -0.83
N GLY A 339 8.96 20.84 -1.59
CA GLY A 339 8.84 20.82 -3.06
C GLY A 339 10.19 20.80 -3.77
N ASN A 340 10.19 20.41 -5.05
CA ASN A 340 11.42 20.38 -5.87
C ASN A 340 12.04 21.78 -6.04
N TYR A 341 11.24 22.78 -6.44
CA TYR A 341 11.70 24.17 -6.67
C TYR A 341 10.94 25.21 -5.82
N VAL A 342 10.13 24.75 -4.88
CA VAL A 342 9.35 25.59 -3.96
C VAL A 342 9.41 25.02 -2.56
N ASP A 343 9.20 25.85 -1.55
CA ASP A 343 9.34 25.43 -0.15
C ASP A 343 8.44 24.23 0.19
N GLN A 344 7.18 24.25 -0.26
CA GLN A 344 6.23 23.17 0.00
C GLN A 344 5.19 22.98 -1.10
N VAL A 345 4.80 21.72 -1.33
CA VAL A 345 3.72 21.31 -2.25
C VAL A 345 2.65 20.46 -1.52
N PRO A 346 1.37 20.52 -1.94
CA PRO A 346 0.35 19.61 -1.41
C PRO A 346 0.57 18.17 -1.89
N CYS A 347 0.56 17.22 -0.96
CA CYS A 347 0.89 15.82 -1.18
C CYS A 347 -0.32 14.92 -0.92
N PHE A 348 -0.91 14.36 -1.98
CA PHE A 348 -2.03 13.43 -1.85
C PHE A 348 -1.60 12.02 -1.42
N ALA A 349 -0.34 11.67 -1.64
CA ALA A 349 0.25 10.36 -1.38
C ALA A 349 1.30 10.42 -0.27
N LEU A 350 0.96 11.04 0.86
CA LEU A 350 1.92 11.31 1.95
C LEU A 350 2.66 10.05 2.44
N GLY A 351 1.96 8.92 2.55
CA GLY A 351 2.57 7.65 2.95
C GLY A 351 3.63 7.18 1.94
N ASP A 352 3.28 7.15 0.66
CA ASP A 352 4.15 6.72 -0.42
C ASP A 352 5.37 7.65 -0.57
N TRP A 353 5.15 8.97 -0.44
CA TRP A 353 6.24 9.95 -0.44
C TRP A 353 7.21 9.74 0.71
N ARG A 354 6.72 9.59 1.95
CA ARG A 354 7.59 9.36 3.12
C ARG A 354 8.40 8.08 2.96
N ALA A 355 7.76 6.98 2.59
CA ALA A 355 8.43 5.70 2.43
C ALA A 355 9.50 5.75 1.33
N LEU A 356 9.20 6.36 0.17
CA LEU A 356 10.17 6.51 -0.89
C LEU A 356 11.32 7.46 -0.48
N ASP A 357 11.00 8.61 0.10
CA ASP A 357 11.98 9.60 0.53
C ASP A 357 12.94 9.03 1.59
N GLU A 358 12.45 8.28 2.57
CA GLU A 358 13.27 7.59 3.57
C GLU A 358 14.19 6.56 2.94
N ARG A 359 13.69 5.72 2.02
CA ARG A 359 14.50 4.72 1.32
C ARG A 359 15.58 5.36 0.45
N LEU A 360 15.29 6.48 -0.21
CA LEU A 360 16.25 7.15 -1.07
C LEU A 360 17.27 7.97 -0.26
N ALA A 361 16.87 8.58 0.87
CA ALA A 361 17.74 9.40 1.71
C ALA A 361 19.00 8.66 2.19
N ALA A 362 18.90 7.36 2.44
CA ALA A 362 20.01 6.54 2.92
C ALA A 362 20.96 6.06 1.81
N ARG A 363 20.67 6.35 0.54
CA ARG A 363 21.35 5.71 -0.60
C ARG A 363 22.41 6.61 -1.25
N THR A 364 23.52 5.98 -1.60
CA THR A 364 24.68 6.63 -2.23
C THR A 364 24.94 6.13 -3.66
N SER A 365 24.38 4.98 -4.05
CA SER A 365 24.55 4.38 -5.37
C SER A 365 23.31 3.59 -5.82
N PRO A 366 22.95 3.61 -7.13
CA PRO A 366 23.51 4.47 -8.17
C PRO A 366 23.08 5.93 -7.99
N THR A 367 23.65 6.84 -8.76
CA THR A 367 23.16 8.24 -8.79
C THR A 367 21.74 8.27 -9.36
N ILE A 368 20.84 8.97 -8.66
CA ILE A 368 19.45 9.14 -9.07
C ILE A 368 19.20 10.62 -9.34
N TYR A 369 18.74 10.93 -10.55
CA TYR A 369 18.34 12.26 -10.96
C TYR A 369 16.83 12.40 -10.91
N ASN A 370 16.34 13.41 -10.20
CA ASN A 370 14.93 13.79 -10.24
C ASN A 370 14.77 14.84 -11.34
N VAL A 371 14.11 14.46 -12.44
CA VAL A 371 13.96 15.29 -13.65
C VAL A 371 12.57 15.91 -13.75
N ASN A 372 11.88 16.08 -12.63
CA ASN A 372 10.56 16.70 -12.58
C ASN A 372 10.71 18.21 -12.42
N ASP A 373 9.95 19.01 -13.16
CA ASP A 373 9.93 20.49 -13.06
C ASP A 373 9.12 21.01 -11.84
N ARG A 374 8.35 20.11 -11.21
CA ARG A 374 7.52 20.34 -10.03
C ARG A 374 7.39 19.04 -9.23
N GLY A 375 6.54 19.04 -8.22
CA GLY A 375 6.31 17.87 -7.37
C GLY A 375 7.08 17.90 -6.05
N ALA A 376 6.90 16.83 -5.27
CA ALA A 376 7.54 16.66 -3.98
C ALA A 376 9.05 16.38 -4.13
N ARG A 377 9.83 16.92 -3.21
CA ARG A 377 11.26 16.70 -3.12
C ARG A 377 11.55 15.33 -2.55
N LEU A 378 12.53 14.65 -3.14
CA LEU A 378 13.05 13.35 -2.69
C LEU A 378 14.52 13.51 -2.31
N ARG A 379 14.86 13.25 -1.04
CA ARG A 379 16.24 13.18 -0.55
C ARG A 379 16.98 12.02 -1.21
N GLY A 380 18.30 12.13 -1.30
CA GLY A 380 19.14 11.16 -2.02
C GLY A 380 19.03 11.23 -3.55
N THR A 381 18.30 12.22 -4.10
CA THR A 381 18.25 12.49 -5.53
C THR A 381 18.92 13.82 -5.88
N THR A 382 19.49 13.91 -7.08
CA THR A 382 20.00 15.15 -7.65
C THR A 382 18.91 15.78 -8.53
N LEU A 383 18.46 16.97 -8.18
CA LEU A 383 17.42 17.66 -8.93
C LEU A 383 17.99 18.25 -10.23
N VAL A 384 17.35 17.97 -11.36
CA VAL A 384 17.73 18.48 -12.69
C VAL A 384 16.47 18.94 -13.41
N HIS A 385 16.42 20.20 -13.82
CA HIS A 385 15.28 20.69 -14.59
C HIS A 385 15.24 20.03 -15.97
N PRO A 386 14.07 19.61 -16.52
CA PRO A 386 13.97 18.95 -17.82
C PRO A 386 14.72 19.68 -18.96
N GLY A 387 14.61 21.01 -19.00
CA GLY A 387 15.29 21.85 -20.00
C GLY A 387 16.82 21.93 -19.86
N ARG A 388 17.40 21.30 -18.84
CA ARG A 388 18.85 21.18 -18.61
C ARG A 388 19.32 19.73 -18.60
N LEU A 389 18.45 18.78 -18.95
CA LEU A 389 18.82 17.37 -19.03
C LEU A 389 19.83 17.19 -20.17
N ALA A 390 21.03 16.73 -19.84
CA ALA A 390 22.01 16.29 -20.81
C ALA A 390 21.73 14.85 -21.25
N GLU A 391 22.19 14.49 -22.44
CA GLU A 391 22.16 13.11 -22.92
C GLU A 391 22.85 12.17 -21.91
N PRO A 392 22.19 11.08 -21.48
CA PRO A 392 22.79 10.13 -20.57
C PRO A 392 24.04 9.50 -21.19
N ARG A 393 25.17 9.59 -20.48
CA ARG A 393 26.37 8.82 -20.86
C ARG A 393 26.10 7.35 -20.64
N THR A 394 26.38 6.53 -21.64
CA THR A 394 26.27 5.08 -21.56
C THR A 394 27.57 4.42 -22.01
N SER A 395 28.04 3.43 -21.27
CA SER A 395 29.14 2.55 -21.68
C SER A 395 28.63 1.23 -22.26
N ARG A 396 27.32 0.96 -22.18
CA ARG A 396 26.70 -0.29 -22.65
C ARG A 396 25.39 -0.05 -23.39
N GLU A 397 25.28 -0.59 -24.59
CA GLU A 397 24.10 -0.42 -25.43
C GLU A 397 22.86 -1.11 -24.84
N LYS A 398 21.77 -0.33 -24.74
CA LYS A 398 20.47 -0.78 -24.25
C LYS A 398 19.97 -2.05 -24.96
N ALA A 399 19.98 -2.06 -26.29
CA ALA A 399 19.39 -3.14 -27.08
C ALA A 399 20.07 -4.49 -26.80
N GLY A 400 21.41 -4.52 -26.80
CA GLY A 400 22.18 -5.72 -26.48
C GLY A 400 21.99 -6.18 -25.03
N ALA A 401 21.93 -5.24 -24.08
CA ALA A 401 21.68 -5.56 -22.68
C ALA A 401 20.29 -6.17 -22.44
N LEU A 402 19.25 -5.63 -23.07
CA LEU A 402 17.88 -6.15 -22.97
C LEU A 402 17.71 -7.51 -23.66
N ALA A 403 18.38 -7.74 -24.79
CA ALA A 403 18.37 -9.02 -25.49
C ALA A 403 19.03 -10.14 -24.66
N ALA A 404 20.01 -9.80 -23.82
CA ALA A 404 20.67 -10.74 -22.93
C ALA A 404 19.84 -11.12 -21.68
N LEU A 405 18.75 -10.41 -21.39
CA LEU A 405 17.87 -10.77 -20.27
C LEU A 405 17.12 -12.06 -20.57
N ALA A 406 17.37 -13.07 -19.74
CA ALA A 406 16.62 -14.32 -19.78
C ALA A 406 15.10 -14.07 -19.83
N THR A 407 14.41 -14.81 -20.69
CA THR A 407 12.95 -14.86 -20.64
C THR A 407 12.56 -15.56 -19.34
N PRO A 408 11.59 -15.03 -18.56
CA PRO A 408 11.08 -15.74 -17.40
C PRO A 408 10.53 -17.09 -17.86
N THR A 409 11.26 -18.17 -17.60
CA THR A 409 10.82 -19.53 -17.89
C THR A 409 9.99 -20.05 -16.72
N ALA A 410 9.03 -20.94 -17.00
CA ALA A 410 8.29 -21.61 -15.94
C ALA A 410 9.26 -22.41 -15.07
N ALA A 411 9.27 -22.16 -13.76
CA ALA A 411 10.04 -22.95 -12.80
C ALA A 411 9.64 -24.44 -12.90
N SER A 412 10.64 -25.33 -12.79
CA SER A 412 10.45 -26.79 -12.76
C SER A 412 9.61 -27.23 -11.54
N ALA A 413 8.89 -28.36 -11.67
CA ALA A 413 8.15 -29.24 -10.73
C ALA A 413 7.72 -28.75 -9.31
N VAL A 414 8.48 -27.89 -8.62
CA VAL A 414 8.19 -27.26 -7.33
C VAL A 414 6.86 -26.48 -7.34
N GLY A 415 6.40 -26.01 -8.51
CA GLY A 415 5.18 -25.23 -8.64
C GLY A 415 3.86 -25.99 -8.38
N SER A 416 3.82 -27.33 -8.49
CA SER A 416 2.54 -28.07 -8.43
C SER A 416 2.02 -28.29 -7.01
N VAL A 417 2.90 -28.55 -6.02
CA VAL A 417 2.50 -28.85 -4.63
C VAL A 417 1.77 -27.68 -3.95
N PRO A 418 2.28 -26.43 -3.99
CA PRO A 418 1.57 -25.28 -3.42
C PRO A 418 0.20 -25.04 -4.07
N LEU A 419 0.10 -25.24 -5.39
CA LEU A 419 -1.16 -25.08 -6.13
C LEU A 419 -2.16 -26.19 -5.77
N LEU A 420 -1.70 -27.42 -5.60
CA LEU A 420 -2.54 -28.53 -5.12
C LEU A 420 -3.07 -28.26 -3.70
N ARG A 421 -2.22 -27.76 -2.79
CA ARG A 421 -2.65 -27.36 -1.45
C ARG A 421 -3.70 -26.25 -1.51
N LEU A 422 -3.54 -25.28 -2.42
CA LEU A 422 -4.52 -24.22 -2.62
C LEU A 422 -5.86 -24.76 -3.14
N ARG A 423 -5.85 -25.77 -4.03
CA ARG A 423 -7.07 -26.50 -4.42
C ARG A 423 -7.73 -27.20 -3.24
N THR A 424 -6.96 -27.86 -2.37
CA THR A 424 -7.48 -28.49 -1.14
C THR A 424 -8.12 -27.47 -0.20
N VAL A 425 -7.52 -26.29 -0.04
CA VAL A 425 -8.13 -25.17 0.70
C VAL A 425 -9.46 -24.77 0.07
N GLY A 426 -9.52 -24.64 -1.27
CA GLY A 426 -10.75 -24.36 -2.01
C GLY A 426 -11.84 -25.41 -1.78
N GLU A 427 -11.52 -26.70 -1.90
CA GLU A 427 -12.46 -27.80 -1.64
C GLU A 427 -13.02 -27.76 -0.21
N ARG A 428 -12.15 -27.51 0.77
CA ARG A 428 -12.55 -27.39 2.17
C ARG A 428 -13.48 -26.20 2.39
N GLY A 429 -13.16 -25.05 1.79
CA GLY A 429 -14.02 -23.87 1.78
C GLY A 429 -15.41 -24.20 1.21
N THR A 430 -15.44 -24.79 0.01
CA THR A 430 -16.67 -25.22 -0.68
C THR A 430 -17.53 -26.15 0.18
N ARG A 431 -16.93 -27.17 0.80
CA ARG A 431 -17.65 -28.11 1.69
C ARG A 431 -18.18 -27.45 2.96
N SER A 432 -17.59 -26.35 3.41
CA SER A 432 -17.97 -25.66 4.65
C SER A 432 -19.16 -24.71 4.47
N ILE A 433 -19.41 -24.21 3.25
CA ILE A 433 -20.45 -23.20 2.96
C ILE A 433 -21.86 -23.62 3.41
N PRO A 434 -22.35 -24.86 3.14
CA PRO A 434 -23.71 -25.23 3.54
C PRO A 434 -23.92 -25.14 5.05
N ALA A 435 -22.95 -25.59 5.85
CA ALA A 435 -23.00 -25.50 7.30
C ALA A 435 -22.97 -24.04 7.80
N LEU A 436 -22.15 -23.18 7.16
CA LEU A 436 -22.09 -21.76 7.47
C LEU A 436 -23.43 -21.05 7.19
N ARG A 437 -24.04 -21.31 6.03
CA ARG A 437 -25.35 -20.75 5.67
C ARG A 437 -26.47 -21.25 6.57
N GLN A 438 -26.45 -22.54 6.93
CA GLN A 438 -27.41 -23.11 7.87
C GLN A 438 -27.29 -22.47 9.26
N ALA A 439 -26.07 -22.25 9.75
CA ALA A 439 -25.84 -21.57 11.03
C ALA A 439 -26.34 -20.12 11.00
N LEU A 440 -26.07 -19.40 9.90
CA LEU A 440 -26.56 -18.04 9.69
C LEU A 440 -28.11 -17.99 9.68
N GLY A 441 -28.76 -18.93 8.99
CA GLY A 441 -30.23 -18.97 8.91
C GLY A 441 -30.93 -19.36 10.21
N ARG A 442 -30.33 -20.23 11.04
CA ARG A 442 -30.96 -20.70 12.29
C ARG A 442 -30.75 -19.76 13.47
N GLY A 443 -29.56 -19.16 13.59
CA GLY A 443 -29.15 -18.43 14.79
C GLY A 443 -28.41 -17.12 14.50
N GLY A 444 -28.46 -16.66 13.24
CA GLY A 444 -27.86 -15.41 12.83
C GLY A 444 -26.32 -15.42 12.86
N PRO A 445 -25.71 -14.22 12.80
CA PRO A 445 -24.26 -14.06 12.78
C PRO A 445 -23.55 -14.71 13.98
N SER A 446 -24.14 -14.66 15.18
CA SER A 446 -23.55 -15.20 16.40
C SER A 446 -23.34 -16.73 16.35
N CYS A 447 -24.16 -17.46 15.60
CA CYS A 447 -23.99 -18.91 15.41
C CYS A 447 -23.01 -19.25 14.28
N MET A 448 -22.96 -18.42 13.23
CA MET A 448 -22.08 -18.65 12.08
C MET A 448 -20.63 -18.21 12.35
N ALA A 449 -20.42 -17.07 13.00
CA ALA A 449 -19.10 -16.48 13.20
C ALA A 449 -18.09 -17.44 13.87
N PRO A 450 -18.43 -18.22 14.91
CA PRO A 450 -17.49 -19.21 15.48
C PRO A 450 -17.09 -20.32 14.51
N LEU A 451 -17.97 -20.68 13.56
CA LEU A 451 -17.64 -21.67 12.52
C LEU A 451 -16.64 -21.08 11.52
N LEU A 452 -16.92 -19.88 11.02
CA LEU A 452 -16.05 -19.20 10.07
C LEU A 452 -14.69 -18.85 10.69
N GLN A 453 -14.69 -18.41 11.96
CA GLN A 453 -13.47 -18.14 12.71
C GLN A 453 -12.59 -19.38 12.83
N ARG A 454 -13.15 -20.55 13.19
CA ARG A 454 -12.37 -21.80 13.25
C ARG A 454 -11.74 -22.17 11.91
N LEU A 455 -12.45 -21.91 10.81
CA LEU A 455 -11.94 -22.17 9.47
C LEU A 455 -10.78 -21.23 9.11
N LEU A 456 -10.94 -19.93 9.35
CA LEU A 456 -9.93 -18.92 9.01
C LEU A 456 -8.75 -18.84 10.01
N LEU A 457 -8.87 -19.42 11.20
CA LEU A 457 -7.75 -19.57 12.15
C LEU A 457 -6.85 -20.77 11.81
N GLU A 458 -7.32 -21.69 10.97
CA GLU A 458 -6.49 -22.78 10.47
C GLU A 458 -5.42 -22.18 9.53
N PRO A 459 -4.11 -22.37 9.80
CA PRO A 459 -3.06 -21.65 9.10
C PRO A 459 -3.09 -21.77 7.57
N ASP A 460 -3.41 -22.96 7.03
CA ASP A 460 -3.47 -23.15 5.58
C ASP A 460 -4.66 -22.40 4.99
N CYS A 461 -5.87 -22.56 5.52
CA CYS A 461 -7.04 -21.85 5.01
C CYS A 461 -6.95 -20.32 5.19
N GLY A 462 -6.59 -19.88 6.40
CA GLY A 462 -6.53 -18.47 6.77
C GLY A 462 -5.49 -17.67 6.00
N ARG A 463 -4.29 -18.22 5.83
CA ARG A 463 -3.20 -17.52 5.13
C ARG A 463 -3.27 -17.68 3.62
N ALA A 464 -3.71 -18.83 3.10
CA ALA A 464 -3.93 -19.01 1.66
C ALA A 464 -4.99 -18.02 1.14
N LEU A 465 -6.05 -17.79 1.91
CA LEU A 465 -7.06 -16.77 1.64
C LEU A 465 -6.81 -15.45 2.38
N GLY A 466 -5.54 -15.08 2.53
CA GLY A 466 -5.07 -14.03 3.43
C GLY A 466 -5.72 -12.65 3.26
N ALA A 467 -5.90 -12.17 2.03
CA ALA A 467 -6.52 -10.85 1.80
C ALA A 467 -8.00 -10.85 2.22
N PHE A 468 -8.72 -11.94 1.92
CA PHE A 468 -10.10 -12.13 2.37
C PHE A 468 -10.19 -12.34 3.89
N SER A 469 -9.31 -13.15 4.48
CA SER A 469 -9.23 -13.35 5.93
C SER A 469 -9.06 -12.02 6.66
N LEU A 470 -8.15 -11.15 6.21
CA LEU A 470 -7.95 -9.84 6.82
C LEU A 470 -9.15 -8.90 6.66
N LYS A 471 -9.95 -9.05 5.59
CA LYS A 471 -11.23 -8.35 5.43
C LYS A 471 -12.25 -8.82 6.47
N VAL A 472 -12.34 -10.12 6.71
CA VAL A 472 -13.40 -10.70 7.58
C VAL A 472 -13.04 -10.64 9.07
N MET A 473 -11.77 -10.78 9.43
CA MET A 473 -11.32 -10.91 10.83
C MET A 473 -11.85 -9.84 11.79
N PRO A 474 -11.89 -8.53 11.43
CA PRO A 474 -12.46 -7.51 12.30
C PRO A 474 -13.91 -7.84 12.71
N HIS A 475 -14.71 -8.42 11.81
CA HIS A 475 -16.12 -8.77 12.04
C HIS A 475 -16.31 -10.03 12.90
N LEU A 476 -15.28 -10.84 13.05
CA LEU A 476 -15.32 -12.08 13.85
C LEU A 476 -14.95 -11.87 15.33
N VAL A 477 -14.58 -10.65 15.73
CA VAL A 477 -14.29 -10.30 17.14
C VAL A 477 -15.58 -9.88 17.86
N PRO A 478 -15.94 -10.45 19.02
CA PRO A 478 -17.14 -10.03 19.76
C PRO A 478 -17.15 -8.53 20.13
N PRO A 479 -18.32 -7.85 20.12
CA PRO A 479 -19.63 -8.39 19.72
C PRO A 479 -19.69 -8.66 18.21
N ILE A 480 -20.36 -9.75 17.80
CA ILE A 480 -20.56 -10.03 16.37
C ILE A 480 -21.62 -9.07 15.85
N GLU A 481 -21.21 -8.17 14.96
CA GLU A 481 -22.05 -7.11 14.37
C GLU A 481 -22.33 -7.42 12.89
N GLY A 482 -23.19 -6.62 12.27
CA GLY A 482 -23.59 -6.77 10.87
C GLY A 482 -24.90 -7.53 10.70
N SER A 483 -25.68 -7.16 9.67
CA SER A 483 -26.96 -7.79 9.38
C SER A 483 -26.79 -9.19 8.76
N PRO A 484 -27.81 -10.06 8.80
CA PRO A 484 -27.77 -11.34 8.10
C PRO A 484 -27.40 -11.20 6.60
N GLU A 485 -27.82 -10.12 5.95
CA GLU A 485 -27.52 -9.85 4.54
C GLU A 485 -26.03 -9.54 4.33
N PHE A 486 -25.42 -8.74 5.22
CA PHE A 486 -23.98 -8.48 5.20
C PHE A 486 -23.18 -9.79 5.30
N TRP A 487 -23.56 -10.67 6.24
CA TRP A 487 -22.90 -11.97 6.40
C TRP A 487 -23.18 -12.92 5.24
N SER A 488 -24.38 -12.87 4.65
CA SER A 488 -24.68 -13.64 3.44
C SER A 488 -23.76 -13.22 2.28
N ALA A 489 -23.58 -11.92 2.06
CA ALA A 489 -22.67 -11.40 1.03
C ALA A 489 -21.21 -11.83 1.27
N LEU A 490 -20.74 -11.82 2.53
CA LEU A 490 -19.42 -12.37 2.86
C LEU A 490 -19.29 -13.87 2.58
N LEU A 491 -20.35 -14.65 2.81
CA LEU A 491 -20.37 -16.08 2.46
C LEU A 491 -20.43 -16.31 0.95
N ASP A 492 -21.05 -15.40 0.18
CA ASP A 492 -21.01 -15.43 -1.29
C ASP A 492 -19.59 -15.14 -1.81
N GLU A 493 -18.92 -14.12 -1.26
CA GLU A 493 -17.50 -13.86 -1.53
C GLU A 493 -16.61 -15.07 -1.21
N PHE A 494 -16.78 -15.66 -0.02
CA PHE A 494 -16.03 -16.84 0.40
C PHE A 494 -16.28 -18.04 -0.52
N ALA A 495 -17.53 -18.23 -0.95
CA ALA A 495 -17.90 -19.28 -1.88
C ALA A 495 -17.20 -19.12 -3.24
N GLN A 496 -17.20 -17.91 -3.78
CA GLN A 496 -16.55 -17.61 -5.04
C GLN A 496 -15.03 -17.83 -4.96
N LEU A 497 -14.38 -17.38 -3.89
CA LEU A 497 -12.95 -17.60 -3.69
C LEU A 497 -12.61 -19.09 -3.53
N SER A 498 -13.44 -19.84 -2.80
CA SER A 498 -13.27 -21.29 -2.63
C SER A 498 -13.35 -22.04 -3.96
N GLN A 499 -14.33 -21.66 -4.80
CA GLN A 499 -14.48 -22.22 -6.14
C GLN A 499 -13.30 -21.87 -7.05
N LEU A 500 -12.85 -20.61 -7.04
CA LEU A 500 -11.68 -20.18 -7.82
C LEU A 500 -10.42 -20.94 -7.41
N ALA A 501 -10.17 -21.10 -6.11
CA ALA A 501 -9.02 -21.85 -5.60
C ALA A 501 -9.07 -23.33 -6.03
N GLN A 502 -10.25 -23.94 -6.02
CA GLN A 502 -10.46 -25.32 -6.46
C GLN A 502 -10.19 -25.53 -7.97
N GLN A 503 -10.41 -24.48 -8.78
CA GLN A 503 -10.27 -24.48 -10.24
C GLN A 503 -8.89 -24.05 -10.75
N ILE A 504 -7.91 -23.82 -9.85
CA ILE A 504 -6.55 -23.45 -10.25
C ILE A 504 -5.95 -24.58 -11.09
N LYS A 505 -5.48 -24.21 -12.30
CA LYS A 505 -4.79 -25.11 -13.22
C LYS A 505 -3.43 -25.47 -12.67
N LEU A 506 -3.12 -26.77 -12.64
CA LEU A 506 -1.78 -27.24 -12.35
C LEU A 506 -0.88 -27.14 -13.61
N PRO A 507 0.45 -27.06 -13.47
CA PRO A 507 1.35 -26.97 -14.62
C PRO A 507 1.24 -28.15 -15.60
N ASP A 508 0.77 -29.30 -15.13
CA ASP A 508 0.67 -30.55 -15.90
C ASP A 508 -0.77 -30.83 -16.41
N GLU A 509 -1.73 -29.91 -16.21
CA GLU A 509 -3.14 -29.95 -16.67
C GLU A 509 -3.39 -28.95 -17.81
#